data_AF-A0A7S2Y511-F1
#
_entry.id   AF-A0A7S2Y511-F1
#
_cell.length_a   1.000
_cell.length_b   1.000
_cell.length_c   1.000
_cell.angle_alpha   90.00
_cell.angle_beta   90.00
_cell.angle_gamma   90.00
#
_symmetry.space_group_name_H-M   'P 1'
#
loop_
_entity.id
_entity.type
_entity.pdbx_description
1 polymer ?
#
loop_
_entity_poly.entity_id
_entity_poly.type
_entity_poly.pdbx_seq_one_letter_code
_entity_poly.pdbx_strand_id
1 'polypeptide(L)'
;IVKDSKTLVLPEFAGNNHFNSLGNLIMDSRMGITIPSFEDGGMLQLTGTAEVDLDHAAAAKTYPGALRLTTFRIEQVNEVPEGSLPIRWSLEREAETRQVRVSSIVQQSPDVKSFHL
;
A
#
# COMPACT_ATOMS: atom_id res chain seq x y z
N ILE A 1 0.69 4.54 7.07
CA ILE A 1 0.69 5.65 8.05
C ILE A 1 1.92 5.48 8.93
N VAL A 2 2.66 6.56 9.20
CA VAL A 2 3.89 6.49 10.02
C VAL A 2 3.49 6.57 11.49
N LYS A 3 3.82 5.54 12.28
CA LYS A 3 3.58 5.52 13.73
C LYS A 3 4.78 6.10 14.48
N ASP A 4 5.99 5.73 14.05
CA ASP A 4 7.27 6.25 14.57
C ASP A 4 8.37 6.05 13.50
N SER A 5 9.63 6.27 13.87
CA SER A 5 10.77 6.21 12.95
C SER A 5 11.05 4.84 12.33
N LYS A 6 10.49 3.76 12.88
CA LYS A 6 10.70 2.38 12.39
C LYS A 6 9.40 1.60 12.21
N THR A 7 8.25 2.21 12.43
CA THR A 7 6.97 1.50 12.40
C THR A 7 5.97 2.17 11.49
N LEU A 8 5.45 1.40 10.54
CA LEU A 8 4.34 1.78 9.68
C LEU A 8 3.09 1.00 10.07
N VAL A 9 1.94 1.66 10.06
CA VAL A 9 0.62 1.01 10.18
C VAL A 9 -0.10 1.15 8.85
N LEU A 10 -0.51 0.02 8.29
CA LEU A 10 -1.22 -0.08 7.02
C LEU A 10 -2.67 -0.53 7.30
N PRO A 11 -3.67 0.37 7.15
CA PRO A 11 -5.06 -0.01 7.22
C PRO A 11 -5.47 -0.80 5.97
N GLU A 12 -6.06 -1.96 6.18
CA GLU A 12 -6.50 -2.87 5.11
C GLU A 12 -8.00 -2.70 4.87
N PHE A 13 -8.38 -2.19 3.70
CA PHE A 13 -9.78 -2.05 3.28
C PHE A 13 -10.22 -3.26 2.46
N ALA A 14 -11.53 -3.40 2.20
CA ALA A 14 -12.08 -4.56 1.46
C ALA A 14 -11.41 -4.77 0.09
N GLY A 15 -11.03 -3.69 -0.61
CA GLY A 15 -10.34 -3.76 -1.89
C GLY A 15 -11.09 -4.66 -2.90
N ASN A 16 -10.37 -5.57 -3.56
CA ASN A 16 -10.95 -6.62 -4.41
C ASN A 16 -11.23 -7.95 -3.67
N ASN A 17 -11.12 -7.97 -2.34
CA ASN A 17 -11.25 -9.16 -1.47
C ASN A 17 -10.31 -10.34 -1.81
N HIS A 18 -9.25 -10.14 -2.60
CA HIS A 18 -8.24 -11.17 -2.85
C HIS A 18 -7.09 -11.03 -1.83
N PHE A 19 -7.14 -11.79 -0.74
CA PHE A 19 -6.22 -11.73 0.40
C PHE A 19 -4.84 -12.37 0.17
N ASN A 20 -4.31 -12.29 -1.05
CA ASN A 20 -3.14 -13.06 -1.47
C ASN A 20 -1.87 -12.71 -0.66
N SER A 21 -1.74 -11.48 -0.17
CA SER A 21 -0.57 -11.06 0.61
C SER A 21 -0.74 -11.25 2.12
N LEU A 22 -1.95 -11.08 2.66
CA LEU A 22 -2.19 -11.13 4.10
C LEU A 22 -2.13 -12.55 4.66
N GLY A 23 -2.64 -13.54 3.91
CA GLY A 23 -2.49 -14.95 4.29
C GLY A 23 -1.02 -15.37 4.40
N ASN A 24 -0.18 -14.86 3.50
CA ASN A 24 1.27 -15.09 3.57
C ASN A 24 1.87 -14.45 4.82
N LEU A 25 1.47 -13.22 5.17
CA LEU A 25 1.99 -12.52 6.36
C LEU A 25 1.60 -13.18 7.69
N ILE A 26 0.42 -13.81 7.75
CA ILE A 26 0.00 -14.59 8.92
C ILE A 26 0.89 -15.84 9.10
N MET A 27 1.35 -16.44 8.00
CA MET A 27 2.21 -17.62 8.02
C MET A 27 3.70 -17.27 8.16
N ASP A 28 4.12 -16.14 7.60
CA ASP A 28 5.48 -15.66 7.57
C ASP A 28 5.49 -14.13 7.67
N SER A 29 5.93 -13.63 8.82
CA SER A 29 5.95 -12.20 9.12
C SER A 29 6.85 -11.36 8.21
N ARG A 30 7.74 -11.96 7.40
CA ARG A 30 8.69 -11.19 6.59
C ARG A 30 7.96 -10.38 5.52
N MET A 31 8.22 -9.08 5.52
CA MET A 31 7.60 -8.12 4.59
C MET A 31 8.66 -7.18 4.01
N GLY A 32 8.47 -6.83 2.74
CA GLY A 32 9.22 -5.77 2.06
C GLY A 32 8.29 -4.76 1.42
N ILE A 33 8.65 -3.48 1.51
CA ILE A 33 7.96 -2.37 0.82
C ILE A 33 8.99 -1.69 -0.09
N THR A 34 8.62 -1.49 -1.36
CA THR A 34 9.42 -0.70 -2.31
C THR A 34 8.64 0.53 -2.72
N ILE A 35 9.28 1.69 -2.60
CA ILE A 35 8.74 2.99 -2.97
C ILE A 35 9.63 3.54 -4.10
N PRO A 36 9.25 3.33 -5.37
CA PRO A 36 10.01 3.88 -6.49
C PRO A 36 9.77 5.38 -6.64
N SER A 37 10.81 6.12 -6.98
CA SER A 37 10.67 7.48 -7.52
C SER A 37 10.50 7.39 -9.03
N PHE A 38 9.32 7.76 -9.50
CA PHE A 38 8.98 7.71 -10.92
C PHE A 38 9.56 8.88 -11.73
N GLU A 39 9.94 9.97 -11.05
CA GLU A 39 10.50 11.18 -11.64
C GLU A 39 12.00 11.02 -11.94
N ASP A 40 12.77 10.61 -10.93
CA ASP A 40 14.24 10.60 -10.97
C ASP A 40 14.84 9.19 -11.17
N GLY A 41 14.06 8.13 -10.98
CA GLY A 41 14.49 6.74 -11.14
C GLY A 41 15.27 6.16 -9.95
N GLY A 42 15.22 6.78 -8.79
CA GLY A 42 15.64 6.21 -7.52
C GLY A 42 14.56 5.30 -6.90
N MET A 43 14.88 4.67 -5.77
CA MET A 43 13.88 3.94 -4.97
C MET A 43 14.29 3.81 -3.51
N LEU A 44 13.30 3.72 -2.62
CA LEU A 44 13.48 3.32 -1.24
C LEU A 44 12.94 1.90 -1.03
N GLN A 45 13.78 1.03 -0.46
CA GLN A 45 13.40 -0.33 -0.11
C GLN A 45 13.46 -0.50 1.41
N LEU A 46 12.37 -0.97 1.99
CA LEU A 46 12.22 -1.24 3.40
C LEU A 46 12.00 -2.74 3.59
N THR A 47 12.75 -3.37 4.48
CA THR A 47 12.55 -4.78 4.86
C THR A 47 12.40 -4.92 6.36
N GLY A 48 11.63 -5.92 6.78
CA GLY A 48 11.43 -6.22 8.19
C GLY A 48 10.30 -7.21 8.41
N THR A 49 9.58 -7.04 9.51
CA THR A 49 8.52 -7.95 9.94
C THR A 49 7.20 -7.24 10.07
N ALA A 50 6.11 -7.91 9.71
CA ALA A 50 4.75 -7.43 9.83
C ALA A 50 3.90 -8.33 10.73
N GLU A 51 2.96 -7.71 11.43
CA GLU A 51 1.91 -8.38 12.22
C GLU A 51 0.55 -7.89 11.74
N VAL A 52 -0.39 -8.83 11.56
CA VAL A 52 -1.75 -8.52 11.10
C VAL A 52 -2.71 -8.64 12.28
N ASP A 53 -3.28 -7.51 12.70
CA ASP A 53 -4.38 -7.46 13.66
C ASP A 53 -5.70 -7.68 12.91
N LEU A 54 -6.40 -8.76 13.27
CA LEU A 54 -7.67 -9.19 12.68
C LEU A 54 -8.91 -8.62 13.40
N ASP A 55 -8.73 -7.83 14.47
CA ASP A 55 -9.84 -7.16 15.15
C ASP A 55 -10.39 -6.00 14.29
N HIS A 56 -11.45 -6.31 13.56
CA HIS A 56 -12.16 -5.35 12.74
C HIS A 56 -12.73 -4.17 13.55
N ALA A 57 -13.24 -4.40 14.77
CA ALA A 57 -13.83 -3.31 15.55
C ALA A 57 -12.75 -2.33 16.02
N ALA A 58 -11.58 -2.84 16.43
CA ALA A 58 -10.43 -2.01 16.76
C ALA A 58 -9.91 -1.26 15.54
N ALA A 59 -9.75 -1.94 14.40
CA ALA A 59 -9.30 -1.34 13.15
C ALA A 59 -10.22 -0.20 12.69
N ALA A 60 -11.53 -0.44 12.65
CA ALA A 60 -12.53 0.53 12.21
C ALA A 60 -12.63 1.75 13.16
N LYS A 61 -12.35 1.56 14.45
CA LYS A 61 -12.30 2.66 15.43
C LYS A 61 -11.16 3.63 15.16
N THR A 62 -9.99 3.11 14.75
CA THR A 62 -8.82 3.94 14.43
C THR A 62 -8.88 4.47 13.00
N TYR A 63 -9.35 3.65 12.06
CA TYR A 63 -9.45 3.96 10.64
C TYR A 63 -10.81 3.51 10.10
N PRO A 64 -11.79 4.42 9.97
CA PRO A 64 -13.13 4.08 9.51
C PRO A 64 -13.10 3.25 8.21
N GLY A 65 -13.80 2.12 8.17
CA GLY A 65 -13.85 1.23 7.01
C GLY A 65 -12.67 0.27 6.84
N ALA A 66 -11.62 0.40 7.65
CA ALA A 66 -10.55 -0.60 7.69
C ALA A 66 -11.06 -1.88 8.36
N LEU A 67 -10.76 -3.02 7.73
CA LEU A 67 -11.15 -4.34 8.23
C LEU A 67 -10.11 -4.92 9.19
N ARG A 68 -8.87 -4.45 9.09
CA ARG A 68 -7.69 -4.96 9.81
C ARG A 68 -6.56 -3.95 9.72
N LEU A 69 -5.56 -4.13 10.59
CA LEU A 69 -4.34 -3.32 10.59
C LEU A 69 -3.11 -4.22 10.43
N THR A 70 -2.26 -3.88 9.47
CA THR A 70 -0.94 -4.48 9.36
C THR A 70 0.09 -3.53 9.97
N THR A 71 0.76 -3.95 11.04
CA THR A 71 1.87 -3.20 11.64
C THR A 71 3.18 -3.72 11.09
N PHE A 72 3.91 -2.90 10.35
CA PHE A 72 5.20 -3.22 9.75
C PHE A 72 6.33 -2.55 10.53
N ARG A 73 7.22 -3.35 11.11
CA ARG A 73 8.44 -2.92 11.79
C ARG A 73 9.62 -3.04 10.84
N ILE A 74 10.23 -1.90 10.53
CA ILE A 74 11.36 -1.75 9.63
C ILE A 74 12.64 -2.20 10.34
N GLU A 75 13.39 -3.07 9.69
CA GLU A 75 14.66 -3.60 10.16
C GLU A 75 15.83 -3.11 9.31
N GLN A 76 15.63 -3.01 7.99
CA GLN A 76 16.63 -2.47 7.09
C GLN A 76 16.00 -1.49 6.11
N VAL A 77 16.82 -0.50 5.74
CA VAL A 77 16.51 0.52 4.76
C VAL A 77 17.62 0.48 3.73
N ASN A 78 17.24 0.30 2.47
CA ASN A 78 18.15 0.42 1.34
C ASN A 78 17.66 1.55 0.44
N GLU A 79 18.47 2.59 0.32
CA GLU A 79 18.22 3.72 -0.56
C GLU A 79 19.00 3.51 -1.85
N VAL A 80 18.28 3.54 -2.96
CA VAL A 80 18.84 3.40 -4.29
C VAL A 80 18.83 4.78 -4.92
N PRO A 81 20.01 5.35 -5.25
CA PRO A 81 20.13 6.72 -5.71
C PRO A 81 19.32 7.00 -6.98
N GLU A 82 19.00 8.27 -7.19
CA GLU A 82 18.52 8.82 -8.45
C GLU A 82 19.35 8.31 -9.63
N GLY A 83 18.69 8.07 -10.77
CA GLY A 83 19.35 7.61 -11.98
C GLY A 83 19.57 6.09 -12.08
N SER A 84 19.39 5.34 -10.99
CA SER A 84 19.74 3.90 -10.93
C SER A 84 18.80 3.01 -11.76
N LEU A 85 17.49 3.30 -11.76
CA LEU A 85 16.54 2.61 -12.63
C LEU A 85 16.43 3.35 -13.96
N PRO A 86 16.23 2.67 -15.09
CA PRO A 86 15.95 3.31 -16.38
C PRO A 86 14.49 3.77 -16.53
N ILE A 87 13.66 3.60 -15.50
CA ILE A 87 12.24 3.99 -15.50
C ILE A 87 12.15 5.50 -15.37
N ARG A 88 11.68 6.18 -16.43
CA ARG A 88 11.32 7.60 -16.40
C ARG A 88 9.87 7.70 -16.82
N TRP A 89 8.99 8.08 -15.89
CA TRP A 89 7.60 8.34 -16.24
C TRP A 89 7.46 9.85 -16.40
N SER A 90 7.24 10.29 -17.64
CA SER A 90 6.68 11.61 -17.88
C SER A 90 5.19 11.54 -17.64
N LEU A 91 4.64 12.46 -16.86
CA LEU A 91 3.22 12.76 -16.89
C LEU A 91 2.89 13.32 -18.28
N GLU A 92 2.61 12.42 -19.22
CA GLU A 92 2.13 12.80 -20.54
C GLU A 92 0.79 13.51 -20.34
N ARG A 93 0.79 14.83 -20.58
CA ARG A 93 -0.40 15.69 -20.48
C ARG A 93 -1.55 15.23 -21.39
N GLU A 94 -1.27 14.34 -22.34
CA GLU A 94 -2.22 13.75 -23.30
C GLU A 94 -2.05 12.23 -23.42
N ALA A 95 -2.06 11.50 -22.30
CA ALA A 95 -2.25 10.05 -22.39
C ALA A 95 -3.54 9.75 -23.18
N GLU A 96 -3.48 8.89 -24.21
CA GLU A 96 -4.64 8.44 -24.97
C GLU A 96 -5.73 8.01 -23.98
N THR A 97 -6.85 8.72 -23.98
CA THR A 97 -7.89 8.52 -22.97
C THR A 97 -8.58 7.20 -23.27
N ARG A 98 -8.18 6.13 -22.58
CA ARG A 98 -8.90 4.87 -22.66
C ARG A 98 -10.24 5.03 -21.97
N GLN A 99 -11.33 4.81 -22.71
CA GLN A 99 -12.65 4.75 -22.11
C GLN A 99 -12.73 3.50 -21.23
N VAL A 100 -12.66 3.70 -19.92
CA VAL A 100 -12.94 2.66 -18.93
C VAL A 100 -14.36 2.88 -18.43
N ARG A 101 -15.21 1.86 -18.52
CA ARG A 101 -16.55 1.92 -17.94
C ARG A 101 -16.45 1.51 -16.49
N VAL A 102 -16.77 2.42 -15.57
CA VAL A 102 -16.90 2.06 -14.15
C VAL A 102 -18.27 1.44 -13.95
N SER A 103 -18.30 0.16 -13.58
CA SER A 103 -19.54 -0.59 -13.30
C SER A 103 -20.13 -0.20 -11.95
N SER A 104 -19.30 0.10 -10.95
CA SER A 104 -19.75 0.66 -9.67
C SER A 104 -18.62 1.37 -8.90
N ILE A 105 -19.01 2.28 -7.99
CA ILE A 105 -18.11 2.98 -7.06
C ILE A 105 -18.62 2.70 -5.63
N VAL A 106 -17.75 2.20 -4.76
CA VAL A 106 -18.07 1.89 -3.36
C VAL A 106 -17.24 2.78 -2.44
N GLN A 107 -17.89 3.51 -1.53
CA GLN A 107 -17.20 4.30 -0.50
C GLN A 107 -16.78 3.37 0.64
N GLN A 108 -15.47 3.25 0.88
CA GLN A 108 -14.93 2.39 1.95
C GLN A 108 -14.75 3.19 3.26
N SER A 109 -14.24 4.41 3.15
CA SER A 109 -14.03 5.36 4.26
C SER A 109 -14.20 6.79 3.74
N PRO A 110 -14.23 7.86 4.57
CA PRO A 110 -14.31 9.24 4.07
C PRO A 110 -13.30 9.58 2.95
N ASP A 111 -12.09 9.02 3.02
CA ASP A 111 -10.99 9.31 2.10
C ASP A 111 -10.70 8.20 1.08
N VAL A 112 -11.38 7.04 1.16
CA VAL A 112 -11.09 5.85 0.32
C VAL A 112 -12.32 5.40 -0.48
N LYS A 113 -12.15 5.29 -1.80
CA LYS A 113 -13.15 4.75 -2.74
C LYS A 113 -12.60 3.54 -3.49
N SER A 114 -13.45 2.55 -3.73
CA SER A 114 -13.20 1.43 -4.63
C SER A 114 -13.93 1.65 -5.95
N PHE A 115 -13.27 1.30 -7.05
CA PHE A 115 -13.82 1.34 -8.40
C PHE A 115 -13.88 -0.07 -8.94
N HIS A 116 -15.02 -0.44 -9.52
CA HIS A 116 -15.20 -1.68 -10.27
C HIS A 116 -15.30 -1.31 -11.74
N LEU A 117 -14.53 -1.99 -12.59
CA LEU A 117 -14.49 -1.76 -14.04
C LEU A 117 -15.43 -2.71 -14.79
#